data_AF-A0A2M7ZGG6-F1
#
_entry.id   AF-A0A2M7ZGG6-F1
#
_cell.length_a   1.000
_cell.length_b   1.000
_cell.length_c   1.000
_cell.angle_alpha   90.00
_cell.angle_beta   90.00
_cell.angle_gamma   90.00
#
_symmetry.space_group_name_H-M   'P 1'
#
loop_
_entity.id
_entity.type
_entity.pdbx_description
1 polymer ?
#
loop_
_entity_poly.entity_id
_entity_poly.type
_entity_poly.pdbx_seq_one_letter_code
_entity_poly.pdbx_strand_id
1 'polypeptide(L)'
;MNQNNFVTRKSFDDYFSKKMNNGYSELTDIFYNDEIMDNRIRSLKQISKNKYEIRVEKNINASIPLEISVHTENGIQNLIWYDSKKVSSIIFISDAKVYAAEIDPKRKYISDINFSNNSYVVNEQYWGAFSIVLRTYFWIQNALLIMGSIG
;
A
#
# COMPACT_ATOMS: atom_id res chain seq x y z
N MET A 1 15.95 -10.64 -47.77
CA MET A 1 15.73 -11.44 -46.56
C MET A 1 15.55 -10.49 -45.40
N ASN A 2 14.31 -10.28 -44.94
CA ASN A 2 14.03 -9.47 -43.76
C ASN A 2 14.51 -10.24 -42.53
N GLN A 3 15.57 -9.76 -41.88
CA GLN A 3 15.88 -10.21 -40.53
C GLN A 3 14.74 -9.72 -39.64
N ASN A 4 13.88 -10.64 -39.21
CA ASN A 4 12.96 -10.38 -38.11
C ASN A 4 13.84 -10.08 -36.89
N ASN A 5 14.04 -8.79 -36.60
CA ASN A 5 14.72 -8.30 -35.42
C ASN A 5 13.86 -8.62 -34.20
N PHE A 6 13.89 -9.87 -33.75
CA PHE A 6 13.31 -10.26 -32.49
C PHE A 6 14.12 -9.57 -31.39
N VAL A 7 13.47 -8.66 -30.67
CA VAL A 7 14.03 -8.11 -29.45
C VAL A 7 14.18 -9.27 -28.46
N THR A 8 15.42 -9.59 -28.14
CA THR A 8 15.74 -10.59 -27.11
C THR A 8 15.76 -9.91 -25.74
N ARG A 9 15.50 -10.68 -24.68
CA ARG A 9 15.61 -10.20 -23.29
C ARG A 9 16.92 -9.47 -23.05
N LYS A 10 18.04 -10.05 -23.48
CA LYS A 10 19.36 -9.41 -23.35
C LYS A 10 19.45 -8.05 -24.04
N SER A 11 18.93 -7.93 -25.27
CA SER A 11 18.93 -6.65 -25.99
C SER A 11 18.01 -5.59 -25.36
N PHE A 12 16.94 -6.03 -24.70
CA PHE A 12 16.05 -5.14 -23.94
C PHE A 12 16.74 -4.69 -22.65
N ASP A 13 17.33 -5.62 -21.91
CA ASP A 13 18.01 -5.35 -20.63
C ASP A 13 19.23 -4.43 -20.83
N ASP A 14 20.02 -4.65 -21.89
CA ASP A 14 21.15 -3.79 -22.26
C ASP A 14 20.70 -2.37 -22.63
N TYR A 15 19.54 -2.22 -23.28
CA TYR A 15 19.00 -0.89 -23.62
C TYR A 15 18.55 -0.12 -22.37
N PHE A 16 17.79 -0.78 -21.48
CA PHE A 16 17.25 -0.13 -20.29
C PHE A 16 18.30 0.10 -19.20
N SER A 17 19.23 -0.83 -18.99
CA SER A 17 20.36 -0.63 -18.08
C SER A 17 21.23 0.56 -18.48
N LYS A 18 21.43 0.79 -19.79
CA LYS A 18 22.17 1.95 -20.30
C LYS A 18 21.40 3.27 -20.19
N LYS A 19 20.08 3.21 -20.21
CA LYS A 19 19.20 4.40 -20.20
C LYS A 19 18.77 4.82 -18.79
N MET A 20 18.66 3.88 -17.86
CA MET A 20 18.34 4.13 -16.46
C MET A 20 19.63 4.27 -15.65
N ASN A 21 19.89 5.49 -15.17
CA ASN A 21 21.10 5.79 -14.40
C ASN A 21 21.26 4.98 -13.10
N ASN A 22 20.15 4.56 -12.46
CA ASN A 22 20.08 3.72 -11.25
C ASN A 22 18.69 3.08 -11.11
N GLY A 23 18.59 1.90 -10.48
CA GLY A 23 17.32 1.22 -10.13
C GLY A 23 16.86 0.12 -11.10
N TYR A 24 17.53 -0.04 -12.24
CA TYR A 24 17.15 -1.08 -13.21
C TYR A 24 17.39 -2.50 -12.67
N SER A 25 18.51 -2.75 -12.00
CA SER A 25 18.82 -4.06 -11.39
C SER A 25 17.80 -4.47 -10.33
N GLU A 26 17.32 -3.52 -9.54
CA GLU A 26 16.33 -3.75 -8.50
C GLU A 26 14.97 -4.10 -9.11
N LEU A 27 14.59 -3.42 -10.21
CA LEU A 27 13.39 -3.78 -10.98
C LEU A 27 13.52 -5.16 -11.62
N THR A 28 14.69 -5.50 -12.16
CA THR A 28 14.90 -6.84 -12.71
C THR A 28 14.80 -7.92 -11.65
N ASP A 29 15.27 -7.67 -10.43
CA ASP A 29 15.14 -8.62 -9.34
C ASP A 29 13.66 -8.81 -8.94
N ILE A 30 12.87 -7.75 -8.88
CA ILE A 30 11.43 -7.82 -8.56
C ILE A 30 10.62 -8.56 -9.64
N PHE A 31 10.95 -8.33 -10.92
CA PHE A 31 10.17 -8.88 -12.03
C PHE A 31 10.63 -10.25 -12.50
N TYR A 32 11.91 -10.59 -12.30
CA TYR A 32 12.51 -11.82 -12.83
C TYR A 32 12.96 -12.82 -11.77
N ASN A 33 13.23 -12.38 -10.54
CA ASN A 33 13.27 -13.30 -9.41
C ASN A 33 11.85 -13.30 -8.83
N ASP A 34 11.29 -14.47 -8.49
CA ASP A 34 9.93 -14.62 -7.95
C ASP A 34 9.77 -14.01 -6.54
N GLU A 35 10.42 -12.90 -6.25
CA GLU A 35 10.29 -12.16 -5.01
C GLU A 35 8.94 -11.43 -5.00
N ILE A 36 8.03 -11.96 -4.18
CA ILE A 36 6.73 -11.35 -3.94
C ILE A 36 6.95 -10.05 -3.16
N MET A 37 6.37 -8.94 -3.62
CA MET A 37 6.41 -7.69 -2.87
C MET A 37 5.22 -7.62 -1.90
N ASP A 38 5.50 -7.28 -0.64
CA ASP A 38 4.52 -6.99 0.40
C ASP A 38 5.05 -5.76 1.15
N ASN A 39 4.36 -4.65 0.97
CA ASN A 39 4.60 -3.43 1.71
C ASN A 39 3.57 -3.34 2.82
N ARG A 40 3.92 -2.77 3.97
CA ARG A 40 2.93 -2.54 5.03
C ARG A 40 3.31 -1.41 5.95
N ILE A 41 2.29 -0.77 6.50
CA ILE A 41 2.47 0.16 7.61
C ILE A 41 2.33 -0.62 8.92
N ARG A 42 3.39 -0.62 9.73
CA ARG A 42 3.43 -1.30 11.03
C ARG A 42 2.88 -0.45 12.16
N SER A 43 3.16 0.84 12.12
CA SER A 43 2.68 1.75 13.15
C SER A 43 2.72 3.19 12.68
N LEU A 44 1.78 3.97 13.16
CA LEU A 44 1.78 5.42 13.09
C LEU A 44 1.65 5.95 14.52
N LYS A 45 2.65 6.72 14.99
CA LYS A 45 2.69 7.23 16.36
C LYS A 45 3.08 8.70 16.38
N GLN A 46 2.46 9.46 17.28
CA GLN A 46 2.88 10.81 17.60
C GLN A 46 4.04 10.76 18.61
N ILE A 47 5.19 11.31 18.24
CA ILE A 47 6.37 11.36 19.13
C ILE A 47 6.40 12.69 19.89
N SER A 48 5.96 13.78 19.26
CA SER A 48 5.85 15.09 19.90
C SER A 48 4.68 15.90 19.33
N LYS A 49 4.45 17.11 19.85
CA LYS A 49 3.28 17.95 19.53
C LYS A 49 2.92 17.98 18.04
N ASN A 50 3.92 18.13 17.15
CA ASN A 50 3.70 18.21 15.70
C ASN A 50 4.54 17.15 14.94
N LYS A 51 5.06 16.12 15.61
CA LYS A 51 6.01 15.17 15.02
C LYS A 51 5.49 13.75 15.12
N TYR A 52 5.46 13.08 13.98
CA TYR A 52 4.92 11.74 13.83
C TYR A 52 5.97 10.80 13.25
N GLU A 53 5.91 9.53 13.66
CA GLU A 53 6.71 8.43 13.12
C GLU A 53 5.77 7.41 12.48
N ILE A 54 6.02 7.11 11.21
CA ILE A 54 5.45 5.98 10.50
C ILE A 54 6.54 4.93 10.39
N ARG A 55 6.24 3.70 10.80
CA ARG A 55 7.10 2.54 10.53
C ARG A 55 6.56 1.80 9.34
N VAL A 56 7.36 1.76 8.28
CA VAL A 56 7.08 1.00 7.06
C VAL A 56 7.94 -0.25 7.06
N GLU A 57 7.35 -1.36 6.66
CA GLU A 57 8.07 -2.58 6.39
C GLU A 57 7.85 -3.03 4.94
N LYS A 58 8.93 -3.50 4.33
CA LYS A 58 9.00 -4.11 3.01
C LYS A 58 9.65 -5.48 3.16
N ASN A 59 9.12 -6.48 2.49
CA ASN A 59 9.72 -7.82 2.50
C ASN A 59 10.92 -7.94 1.55
N ILE A 60 11.01 -7.07 0.55
CA ILE A 60 12.06 -7.02 -0.48
C ILE A 60 13.20 -6.07 -0.10
N ASN A 61 14.42 -6.40 -0.52
CA ASN A 61 15.61 -5.60 -0.28
C ASN A 61 15.94 -4.70 -1.49
N ALA A 62 14.94 -3.96 -1.97
CA ALA A 62 15.04 -3.10 -3.15
C ALA A 62 14.72 -1.64 -2.80
N SER A 63 15.48 -0.71 -3.39
CA SER A 63 15.30 0.74 -3.23
C SER A 63 14.21 1.31 -4.15
N ILE A 64 12.98 0.86 -3.97
CA ILE A 64 11.82 1.30 -4.76
C ILE A 64 11.23 2.58 -4.14
N PRO A 65 10.85 3.61 -4.94
CA PRO A 65 9.98 4.68 -4.47
C PRO A 65 8.72 4.11 -3.83
N LEU A 66 8.27 4.65 -2.71
CA LEU A 66 6.93 4.39 -2.20
C LEU A 66 6.24 5.72 -1.94
N GLU A 67 5.04 5.88 -2.49
CA GLU A 67 4.18 7.02 -2.20
C GLU A 67 3.38 6.71 -0.94
N ILE A 68 3.45 7.58 0.06
CA ILE A 68 2.74 7.42 1.33
C ILE A 68 1.79 8.61 1.48
N SER A 69 0.49 8.31 1.51
CA SER A 69 -0.57 9.28 1.79
C SER A 69 -0.82 9.32 3.30
N VAL A 70 -0.70 10.49 3.89
CA VAL A 70 -0.98 10.75 5.30
C VAL A 70 -2.27 11.53 5.40
N HIS A 71 -3.22 11.00 6.16
CA HIS A 71 -4.54 11.59 6.35
C HIS A 71 -4.58 12.35 7.66
N THR A 72 -4.84 13.66 7.54
CA THR A 72 -4.90 14.60 8.65
C THR A 72 -6.24 15.30 8.69
N GLU A 73 -6.58 15.93 9.82
CA GLU A 73 -7.82 16.72 9.95
C GLU A 73 -7.97 17.81 8.86
N ASN A 74 -6.84 18.33 8.36
CA ASN A 74 -6.81 19.36 7.32
C ASN A 74 -6.80 18.80 5.89
N GLY A 75 -6.78 17.47 5.72
CA GLY A 75 -6.75 16.81 4.42
C GLY A 75 -5.58 15.82 4.27
N ILE A 76 -5.25 15.51 3.01
CA ILE A 76 -4.27 14.49 2.64
C ILE A 76 -2.92 15.13 2.30
N GLN A 77 -1.84 14.58 2.86
CA GLN A 77 -0.47 14.96 2.55
C GLN A 77 0.26 13.75 1.96
N ASN A 78 0.82 13.89 0.76
CA ASN A 78 1.58 12.82 0.11
C ASN A 78 3.07 13.02 0.35
N LEU A 79 3.73 11.94 0.76
CA LEU A 79 5.17 11.85 0.97
C LEU A 79 5.72 10.84 -0.03
N ILE A 80 6.87 11.11 -0.63
CA ILE A 80 7.59 10.10 -1.42
C ILE A 80 8.76 9.62 -0.59
N TRP A 81 8.83 8.32 -0.40
CA TRP A 81 9.85 7.67 0.41
C TRP A 81 10.72 6.77 -0.46
N TYR A 82 12.04 6.87 -0.28
CA TYR A 82 13.05 6.07 -0.96
C TYR A 82 14.01 5.52 0.10
N ASP A 83 14.04 4.21 0.26
CA ASP A 83 14.99 3.54 1.16
C ASP A 83 15.23 2.12 0.66
N SER A 84 16.43 1.59 0.88
CA SER A 84 16.77 0.20 0.57
C SER A 84 16.47 -0.76 1.73
N LYS A 85 16.21 -0.23 2.94
CA LYS A 85 15.98 -1.05 4.13
C LYS A 85 14.60 -1.72 4.12
N LYS A 86 14.54 -2.93 4.68
CA LYS A 86 13.30 -3.68 4.91
C LYS A 86 12.40 -3.05 5.96
N VAL A 87 12.95 -2.42 7.00
CA VAL A 87 12.18 -1.74 8.04
C VAL A 87 12.76 -0.36 8.25
N SER A 88 11.89 0.65 8.17
CA SER A 88 12.32 2.04 8.33
C SER A 88 11.27 2.86 9.05
N SER A 89 11.79 3.80 9.85
CA SER A 89 11.01 4.82 10.52
C SER A 89 11.10 6.12 9.74
N ILE A 90 9.96 6.58 9.23
CA ILE A 90 9.81 7.85 8.53
C ILE A 90 9.27 8.85 9.54
N ILE A 91 9.99 9.94 9.72
CA ILE A 91 9.60 10.99 10.64
C ILE A 91 9.18 12.21 9.85
N PHE A 92 7.96 12.69 10.09
CA PHE A 92 7.43 13.87 9.43
C PHE A 92 6.78 14.82 10.44
N ILE A 93 6.60 16.06 10.00
CA ILE A 93 6.00 17.13 10.80
C ILE A 93 4.61 17.41 10.24
N SER A 94 3.61 17.47 11.10
CA SER A 94 2.25 17.87 10.75
C SER A 94 1.68 18.73 11.87
N ASP A 95 1.12 19.88 11.51
CA ASP A 95 0.43 20.76 12.44
C ASP A 95 -1.00 20.30 12.75
N ALA A 96 -1.55 19.43 11.90
CA ALA A 96 -2.85 18.80 12.07
C ALA A 96 -2.71 17.39 12.63
N LYS A 97 -3.71 16.95 13.40
CA LYS A 97 -3.76 15.60 13.94
C LYS A 97 -3.84 14.59 12.79
N VAL A 98 -2.94 13.62 12.81
CA VAL A 98 -2.90 12.52 11.85
C VAL A 98 -3.77 11.37 12.37
N TYR A 99 -4.65 10.84 11.53
CA TYR A 99 -5.51 9.71 11.91
C TYR A 99 -5.27 8.46 11.08
N ALA A 100 -4.69 8.56 9.89
CA ALA A 100 -4.34 7.41 9.09
C ALA A 100 -3.14 7.67 8.17
N ALA A 101 -2.52 6.59 7.71
CA ALA A 101 -1.54 6.60 6.64
C ALA A 101 -1.81 5.43 5.69
N GLU A 102 -1.44 5.58 4.42
CA GLU A 102 -1.62 4.59 3.37
C GLU A 102 -0.41 4.57 2.44
N ILE A 103 0.12 3.39 2.14
CA ILE A 103 1.14 3.18 1.11
C ILE A 103 0.44 2.95 -0.23
N ASP A 104 0.94 3.62 -1.27
CA ASP A 104 0.47 3.51 -2.64
C ASP A 104 -1.05 3.65 -2.79
N PRO A 105 -1.62 4.83 -2.45
CA PRO A 105 -3.06 5.07 -2.52
C PRO A 105 -3.63 4.89 -3.94
N LYS A 106 -2.77 4.94 -4.97
CA LYS A 106 -3.15 4.77 -6.37
C LYS A 106 -2.91 3.36 -6.90
N ARG A 107 -2.42 2.43 -6.08
CA ARG A 107 -2.14 1.04 -6.44
C ARG A 107 -1.28 0.91 -7.70
N LYS A 108 -0.25 1.75 -7.80
CA LYS A 108 0.74 1.69 -8.89
C LYS A 108 1.54 0.39 -8.85
N TYR A 109 1.72 -0.19 -7.68
CA TYR A 109 2.46 -1.41 -7.45
C TYR A 109 1.57 -2.65 -7.56
N ILE A 110 1.41 -3.15 -8.78
CA ILE A 110 0.59 -4.33 -9.07
C ILE A 110 1.19 -5.62 -8.46
N SER A 111 2.51 -5.64 -8.23
CA SER A 111 3.22 -6.76 -7.62
C SER A 111 3.01 -6.89 -6.10
N ASP A 112 2.32 -5.92 -5.48
CA ASP A 112 1.98 -5.98 -4.07
C ASP A 112 0.87 -7.02 -3.85
N ILE A 113 1.15 -8.06 -3.07
CA ILE A 113 0.21 -9.15 -2.83
C ILE A 113 -0.91 -8.78 -1.86
N ASN A 114 -0.71 -7.78 -1.00
CA ASN A 114 -1.65 -7.49 0.08
C ASN A 114 -1.91 -6.01 0.28
N PHE A 115 -2.73 -5.42 -0.58
CA PHE A 115 -3.16 -4.03 -0.42
C PHE A 115 -3.90 -3.73 0.91
N SER A 116 -4.39 -4.73 1.63
CA SER A 116 -5.18 -4.49 2.85
C SER A 116 -4.32 -4.05 4.03
N ASN A 117 -3.04 -4.40 4.06
CA ASN A 117 -2.10 -4.04 5.13
C ASN A 117 -1.31 -2.74 4.82
N ASN A 118 -1.53 -2.14 3.63
CA ASN A 118 -0.91 -0.89 3.20
C ASN A 118 -1.46 0.33 3.91
N SER A 119 -2.62 0.20 4.56
CA SER A 119 -3.24 1.27 5.34
C SER A 119 -3.13 1.00 6.84
N TYR A 120 -2.98 2.08 7.62
CA TYR A 120 -3.01 2.03 9.07
C TYR A 120 -3.82 3.21 9.60
N VAL A 121 -4.77 2.93 10.49
CA VAL A 121 -5.59 3.94 11.17
C VAL A 121 -5.21 3.96 12.65
N VAL A 122 -5.02 5.15 13.22
CA VAL A 122 -4.63 5.32 14.63
C VAL A 122 -5.72 4.85 15.58
N ASN A 123 -6.98 5.06 15.21
CA ASN A 123 -8.14 4.63 15.99
C ASN A 123 -8.96 3.63 15.19
N GLU A 124 -9.27 2.49 15.79
CA GLU A 124 -10.13 1.48 15.17
C GLU A 124 -11.54 2.04 14.96
N GLN A 125 -12.07 1.89 13.74
CA GLN A 125 -13.41 2.35 13.37
C GLN A 125 -14.36 1.15 13.23
N TYR A 126 -15.11 0.84 14.29
CA TYR A 126 -16.05 -0.30 14.28
C TYR A 126 -17.40 0.00 13.63
N TRP A 127 -17.73 1.28 13.41
CA TRP A 127 -19.04 1.70 12.90
C TRP A 127 -19.39 1.09 11.54
N GLY A 128 -18.41 0.97 10.64
CA GLY A 128 -18.60 0.31 9.35
C GLY A 128 -19.01 -1.15 9.50
N ALA A 129 -18.24 -1.93 10.25
CA ALA A 129 -18.54 -3.33 10.52
C ALA A 129 -19.91 -3.49 11.21
N PHE A 130 -20.18 -2.66 12.21
CA PHE A 130 -21.46 -2.67 12.93
C PHE A 130 -22.65 -2.39 12.01
N SER A 131 -22.51 -1.42 11.09
CA SER A 131 -23.57 -1.09 10.12
C SER A 131 -23.91 -2.26 9.20
N ILE A 132 -22.91 -3.06 8.80
CA ILE A 132 -23.10 -4.25 7.96
C ILE A 132 -23.81 -5.33 8.76
N VAL A 133 -23.39 -5.59 9.99
CA VAL A 133 -24.02 -6.58 10.88
C VAL A 133 -25.49 -6.24 11.12
N LEU A 134 -25.79 -4.98 11.45
CA LEU A 134 -27.17 -4.52 11.64
C LEU A 134 -28.02 -4.69 10.38
N ARG A 135 -27.49 -4.33 9.20
CA ARG A 135 -28.20 -4.49 7.94
C ARG A 135 -28.51 -5.95 7.64
N THR A 136 -27.53 -6.84 7.81
CA THR A 136 -27.72 -8.28 7.59
C THR A 136 -28.75 -8.85 8.56
N TYR A 137 -28.66 -8.46 9.84
CA TYR A 137 -29.60 -8.89 10.87
C TYR A 137 -31.04 -8.43 10.55
N PHE A 138 -31.21 -7.17 10.13
CA PHE A 138 -32.49 -6.64 9.67
C PHE A 138 -33.10 -7.51 8.55
N TRP A 139 -32.32 -7.84 7.52
CA TRP A 139 -32.83 -8.66 6.41
C TRP A 139 -33.20 -10.08 6.85
N ILE A 140 -32.40 -10.70 7.73
CA ILE A 140 -32.69 -12.04 8.28
C ILE A 140 -34.00 -12.03 9.08
N GLN A 141 -34.19 -11.04 9.96
CA GLN A 141 -35.42 -10.91 10.74
C GLN A 141 -36.65 -10.79 9.84
N ASN A 142 -36.59 -9.95 8.81
CA ASN A 142 -37.69 -9.77 7.87
C ASN A 142 -37.97 -11.05 7.06
N ALA A 143 -36.93 -11.77 6.63
CA ALA A 143 -37.09 -13.03 5.92
C ALA A 143 -37.79 -14.08 6.80
N LEU A 144 -37.40 -14.20 8.06
CA LEU A 144 -38.02 -15.12 9.03
C LEU A 144 -39.48 -14.76 9.33
N LEU A 145 -39.81 -13.47 9.43
CA LEU A 145 -41.19 -13.01 9.61
C LEU A 145 -42.07 -13.38 8.42
N ILE A 146 -41.59 -13.16 7.19
CA ILE A 146 -42.32 -13.54 5.98
C ILE A 146 -42.52 -15.06 5.92
N MET A 147 -41.47 -15.84 6.18
CA MET A 147 -41.55 -17.31 6.18
C MET A 147 -42.47 -17.85 7.26
N GLY A 148 -42.42 -17.28 8.47
CA GLY A 148 -43.27 -17.66 9.59
C GLY A 148 -44.73 -17.21 9.45
N SER A 149 -45.01 -16.20 8.61
CA SER A 149 -46.36 -15.72 8.31
C SER A 149 -47.06 -16.49 7.19
N ILE A 150 -46.34 -17.34 6.45
CA ILE A 150 -46.87 -18.13 5.31
C ILE A 150 -47.36 -19.52 5.76
N GLY A 151 -47.24 -19.87 7.05
CA GLY A 151 -47.82 -21.07 7.67
C GLY A 151 -48.95 -20.73 8.63
#